data_AF-B8AWV6-F1
#
_entry.id   AF-B8AWV6-F1
#
_cell.length_a   1.000
_cell.length_b   1.000
_cell.length_c   1.000
_cell.angle_alpha   90.00
_cell.angle_beta   90.00
_cell.angle_gamma   90.00
#
_symmetry.space_group_name_H-M   'P 1'
#
loop_
_entity.id
_entity.type
_entity.pdbx_description
1 polymer ?
#
loop_
_entity_poly.entity_id
_entity_poly.type
_entity_poly.pdbx_seq_one_letter_code
_entity_poly.pdbx_strand_id
1 'polypeptide(L)'
;MASSAPTAAKPVALLPAPICRCGGGGLRSTLLALMPPAAAAASRFRVSASASDVPDFLSSDWLETRKKKPFGPRLNFNAEEAVEYQLEALKYNDQPRQDYGIEVMYRFAGFDPFERSTYFGRQFDLGQFERFRRIFHHSTYRVLLAHKERTILSSLWVEENLYKQRVWVRGSRPEEEAIFQFTMVQRVGGSWDGYWLTESLINDDGDALSGGLAY
;
A
#
# COMPACT_ATOMS: atom_id res chain seq x y z
N MET A 1 44.42 36.02 18.81
CA MET A 1 45.61 35.23 18.40
C MET A 1 45.76 34.04 19.34
N ALA A 2 46.35 32.94 18.84
CA ALA A 2 46.34 31.54 19.33
C ALA A 2 45.09 30.76 18.84
N SER A 3 45.07 29.96 17.77
CA SER A 3 46.00 29.10 17.00
C SER A 3 46.31 27.72 17.61
N SER A 4 45.85 26.70 16.86
CA SER A 4 46.31 25.28 16.72
C SER A 4 46.19 24.33 17.92
N ALA A 5 45.77 23.06 17.83
CA ALA A 5 45.67 22.09 16.72
C ALA A 5 44.64 20.95 17.02
N PRO A 6 44.20 20.16 16.01
CA PRO A 6 43.29 19.02 16.18
C PRO A 6 44.03 17.65 16.26
N THR A 7 43.53 16.73 17.09
CA THR A 7 44.15 15.40 17.30
C THR A 7 43.26 14.24 16.82
N ALA A 8 43.76 13.59 15.76
CA ALA A 8 43.67 12.17 15.38
C ALA A 8 42.32 11.41 15.37
N ALA A 9 41.81 11.19 14.15
CA ALA A 9 40.83 10.16 13.82
C ALA A 9 41.47 8.76 13.77
N LYS A 10 40.77 7.73 14.27
CA LYS A 10 41.14 6.31 14.18
C LYS A 10 40.50 5.66 12.92
N PRO A 11 41.20 4.72 12.24
CA PRO A 11 40.66 4.09 11.04
C PRO A 11 39.66 2.97 11.37
N VAL A 12 38.53 2.98 10.65
CA VAL A 12 37.50 1.93 10.65
C VAL A 12 37.93 0.85 9.66
N ALA A 13 37.99 -0.40 10.12
CA ALA A 13 38.30 -1.56 9.30
C ALA A 13 37.08 -1.97 8.45
N LEU A 14 37.31 -2.11 7.14
CA LEU A 14 36.40 -2.65 6.14
C LEU A 14 36.29 -4.18 6.28
N LEU A 15 35.06 -4.70 6.39
CA LEU A 15 34.77 -6.13 6.26
C LEU A 15 34.43 -6.47 4.79
N PRO A 16 34.94 -7.57 4.22
CA PRO A 16 34.63 -7.99 2.85
C PRO A 16 33.31 -8.79 2.74
N ALA A 17 32.68 -8.68 1.57
CA ALA A 17 31.43 -9.33 1.18
C ALA A 17 31.55 -10.87 1.00
N PRO A 18 30.47 -11.65 1.16
CA PRO A 18 30.48 -13.08 0.88
C PRO A 18 30.31 -13.39 -0.62
N ILE A 19 31.16 -14.31 -1.07
CA ILE A 19 31.30 -14.83 -2.43
C ILE A 19 30.22 -15.89 -2.71
N CYS A 20 29.59 -15.80 -3.88
CA CYS A 20 28.72 -16.82 -4.47
C CYS A 20 29.46 -18.15 -4.70
N ARG A 21 28.86 -19.27 -4.32
CA ARG A 21 29.30 -20.63 -4.70
C ARG A 21 28.21 -21.34 -5.50
N CYS A 22 28.38 -21.38 -6.82
CA CYS A 22 27.79 -22.41 -7.68
C CYS A 22 28.60 -23.70 -7.52
N GLY A 23 27.91 -24.81 -7.24
CA GLY A 23 28.49 -26.16 -7.26
C GLY A 23 27.68 -27.04 -8.20
N GLY A 24 28.26 -27.36 -9.36
CA GLY A 24 27.77 -28.36 -10.30
C GLY A 24 28.75 -29.53 -10.42
N GLY A 25 28.21 -30.67 -10.85
CA GLY A 25 28.93 -31.91 -11.21
C GLY A 25 28.80 -33.01 -10.14
N GLY A 26 28.46 -34.25 -10.45
CA GLY A 26 28.17 -34.89 -11.73
C GLY A 26 27.96 -36.40 -11.54
N LEU A 27 27.47 -37.04 -12.62
CA LEU A 27 27.71 -38.43 -13.06
C LEU A 27 27.30 -39.58 -12.11
N ARG A 28 26.34 -40.41 -12.57
CA ARG A 28 26.65 -41.69 -13.22
C ARG A 28 25.41 -42.36 -13.82
N SER A 29 25.63 -42.88 -15.02
CA SER A 29 24.74 -43.68 -15.86
C SER A 29 24.91 -45.16 -15.52
N THR A 30 23.81 -45.91 -15.48
CA THR A 30 23.77 -47.32 -15.93
C THR A 30 22.33 -47.71 -16.30
N LEU A 31 22.20 -48.23 -17.51
CA LEU A 31 20.99 -48.68 -18.17
C LEU A 31 21.11 -50.19 -18.31
N LEU A 32 20.11 -50.97 -17.89
CA LEU A 32 19.91 -52.35 -18.34
C LEU A 32 18.45 -52.79 -18.10
N ALA A 33 17.90 -53.42 -19.13
CA ALA A 33 16.49 -53.70 -19.38
C ALA A 33 16.04 -55.07 -18.87
N LEU A 34 14.72 -55.25 -18.64
CA LEU A 34 13.79 -56.27 -19.21
C LEU A 34 12.52 -56.40 -18.34
N MET A 35 11.36 -56.61 -18.98
CA MET A 35 10.01 -56.71 -18.37
C MET A 35 9.66 -58.14 -17.83
N PRO A 36 8.38 -58.47 -17.48
CA PRO A 36 7.77 -58.45 -16.14
C PRO A 36 7.37 -59.88 -15.65
N PRO A 37 6.71 -60.07 -14.48
CA PRO A 37 5.29 -60.45 -14.54
C PRO A 37 4.40 -60.10 -13.32
N ALA A 38 3.09 -60.33 -13.54
CA ALA A 38 2.06 -60.80 -12.59
C ALA A 38 1.37 -59.82 -11.61
N ALA A 39 0.20 -59.38 -12.07
CA ALA A 39 -1.06 -59.18 -11.35
C ALA A 39 -1.10 -59.30 -9.81
N ALA A 40 -1.45 -58.19 -9.16
CA ALA A 40 -2.24 -58.20 -7.93
C ALA A 40 -3.29 -57.08 -8.03
N ALA A 41 -4.55 -57.48 -8.12
CA ALA A 41 -5.70 -56.59 -8.20
C ALA A 41 -5.92 -55.91 -6.84
N ALA A 42 -5.51 -54.65 -6.70
CA ALA A 42 -5.95 -53.78 -5.62
C ALA A 42 -7.13 -52.94 -6.11
N SER A 43 -8.31 -53.22 -5.56
CA SER A 43 -9.54 -52.46 -5.77
C SER A 43 -9.30 -50.98 -5.49
N ARG A 44 -9.20 -50.17 -6.55
CA ARG A 44 -9.23 -48.71 -6.43
C ARG A 44 -10.68 -48.29 -6.30
N PHE A 45 -11.11 -48.01 -5.08
CA PHE A 45 -12.33 -47.24 -4.84
C PHE A 45 -12.23 -45.92 -5.61
N ARG A 46 -12.98 -45.80 -6.71
CA ARG A 46 -13.24 -44.52 -7.36
C ARG A 46 -14.18 -43.76 -6.44
N VAL A 47 -13.64 -42.86 -5.64
CA VAL A 47 -14.43 -41.81 -5.00
C VAL A 47 -14.84 -40.84 -6.10
N SER A 48 -16.07 -40.98 -6.58
CA SER A 48 -16.71 -39.93 -7.36
C SER A 48 -16.93 -38.76 -6.40
N ALA A 49 -16.18 -37.67 -6.60
CA ALA A 49 -16.46 -36.42 -5.91
C ALA A 49 -17.75 -35.86 -6.51
N SER A 50 -18.88 -36.27 -5.93
CA SER A 50 -20.13 -35.52 -5.99
C SER A 50 -19.77 -34.07 -5.63
N ALA A 51 -20.15 -33.12 -6.48
CA ALA A 51 -20.01 -31.70 -6.20
C ALA A 51 -20.77 -31.38 -4.91
N SER A 52 -20.08 -31.49 -3.79
CA SER A 52 -20.55 -31.00 -2.51
C SER A 52 -20.74 -29.50 -2.68
N ASP A 53 -21.94 -29.03 -2.34
CA ASP A 53 -22.29 -27.62 -2.13
C ASP A 53 -21.32 -27.01 -1.11
N VAL A 54 -20.13 -26.65 -1.58
CA VAL A 54 -19.23 -25.75 -0.89
C VAL A 54 -19.94 -24.39 -0.97
N PRO A 55 -20.29 -23.75 0.16
CA PRO A 55 -20.82 -22.41 0.12
C PRO A 55 -19.85 -21.56 -0.69
N ASP A 56 -20.36 -20.85 -1.69
CA ASP A 56 -19.61 -20.02 -2.62
C ASP A 56 -18.99 -18.82 -1.86
N PHE A 57 -18.00 -19.12 -1.02
CA PHE A 57 -17.29 -18.17 -0.16
C PHE A 57 -16.40 -17.23 -0.97
N LEU A 58 -16.28 -17.50 -2.27
CA LEU A 58 -15.63 -16.70 -3.28
C LEU A 58 -16.63 -16.48 -4.42
N SER A 59 -17.65 -15.64 -4.17
CA SER A 59 -18.58 -15.21 -5.21
C SER A 59 -17.79 -14.85 -6.48
N SER A 60 -18.25 -15.32 -7.64
CA SER A 60 -17.56 -15.12 -8.92
C SER A 60 -17.32 -13.61 -9.21
N ASP A 61 -18.18 -12.74 -8.68
CA ASP A 61 -18.02 -11.28 -8.72
C ASP A 61 -16.77 -10.77 -7.98
N TRP A 62 -16.29 -11.49 -6.96
CA TRP A 62 -15.10 -11.13 -6.19
C TRP A 62 -13.82 -11.25 -7.02
N LEU A 63 -13.73 -12.28 -7.87
CA LEU A 63 -12.61 -12.44 -8.81
C LEU A 63 -12.68 -11.41 -9.95
N GLU A 64 -13.87 -11.18 -10.52
CA GLU A 64 -14.07 -10.23 -11.62
C GLU A 64 -13.81 -8.76 -11.19
N THR A 65 -14.24 -8.39 -9.98
CA THR A 65 -13.96 -7.04 -9.44
C THR A 65 -12.45 -6.81 -9.28
N ARG A 66 -11.68 -7.81 -8.83
CA ARG A 66 -10.20 -7.70 -8.73
C ARG A 66 -9.48 -7.64 -10.07
N LYS A 67 -10.04 -8.16 -11.16
CA LYS A 67 -9.42 -8.06 -12.49
C LYS A 67 -9.30 -6.62 -12.96
N LYS A 68 -10.21 -5.73 -12.52
CA LYS A 68 -10.11 -4.29 -12.76
C LYS A 68 -9.17 -3.67 -11.73
N LYS A 69 -7.96 -3.35 -12.17
CA LYS A 69 -6.98 -2.60 -11.37
C LYS A 69 -7.65 -1.28 -10.91
N PRO A 70 -7.59 -0.90 -9.62
CA PRO A 70 -8.16 0.38 -9.18
C PRO A 70 -7.61 1.56 -10.00
N PHE A 71 -8.20 2.73 -9.89
CA PHE A 71 -7.49 3.92 -10.34
C PHE A 71 -6.25 4.15 -9.45
N GLY A 72 -5.22 4.73 -10.03
CA GLY A 72 -3.96 4.99 -9.35
C GLY A 72 -3.27 6.19 -10.01
N PRO A 73 -2.10 6.57 -9.48
CA PRO A 73 -1.37 7.74 -9.96
C PRO A 73 -1.02 7.59 -11.45
N ARG A 74 -1.13 8.70 -12.18
CA ARG A 74 -0.86 8.81 -13.62
C ARG A 74 0.14 9.94 -13.85
N LEU A 75 1.00 9.76 -14.85
CA LEU A 75 2.01 10.76 -15.21
C LEU A 75 1.40 12.10 -15.65
N ASN A 76 0.19 12.07 -16.23
CA ASN A 76 -0.47 13.26 -16.76
C ASN A 76 -1.22 14.07 -15.69
N PHE A 77 -1.30 13.59 -14.45
CA PHE A 77 -2.02 14.30 -13.40
C PHE A 77 -1.18 15.44 -12.85
N ASN A 78 -1.85 16.58 -12.65
CA ASN A 78 -1.31 17.62 -11.77
C ASN A 78 -1.51 17.23 -10.30
N ALA A 79 -0.77 17.88 -9.38
CA ALA A 79 -0.90 17.64 -7.95
C ALA A 79 -2.35 17.88 -7.46
N GLU A 80 -3.00 18.94 -7.94
CA GLU A 80 -4.40 19.27 -7.63
C GLU A 80 -5.38 18.21 -8.12
N GLU A 81 -5.24 17.78 -9.37
CA GLU A 81 -6.08 16.73 -9.97
C GLU A 81 -5.93 15.41 -9.22
N ALA A 82 -4.69 15.06 -8.82
CA ALA A 82 -4.43 13.84 -8.06
C ALA A 82 -5.16 13.85 -6.70
N VAL A 83 -5.20 14.99 -6.00
CA VAL A 83 -5.97 15.12 -4.75
C VAL A 83 -7.47 15.09 -5.02
N GLU A 84 -7.94 15.74 -6.08
CA GLU A 84 -9.35 15.73 -6.45
C GLU A 84 -9.85 14.30 -6.74
N TYR A 85 -9.10 13.53 -7.52
CA TYR A 85 -9.42 12.14 -7.81
C TYR A 85 -9.45 11.26 -6.56
N GLN A 86 -8.52 11.48 -5.63
CA GLN A 86 -8.50 10.79 -4.34
C GLN A 86 -9.76 11.09 -3.52
N LEU A 87 -10.15 12.35 -3.44
CA LEU A 87 -11.35 12.78 -2.74
C LEU A 87 -12.61 12.24 -3.42
N GLU A 88 -12.69 12.26 -4.75
CA GLU A 88 -13.81 11.68 -5.48
C GLU A 88 -13.94 10.17 -5.23
N ALA A 89 -12.81 9.44 -5.21
CA ALA A 89 -12.81 8.02 -4.88
C ALA A 89 -13.30 7.75 -3.45
N LEU A 90 -12.93 8.60 -2.48
CA LEU A 90 -13.40 8.51 -1.09
C LEU A 90 -14.88 8.88 -0.93
N LYS A 91 -15.40 9.80 -1.76
CA LYS A 91 -16.84 10.12 -1.82
C LYS A 91 -17.66 8.91 -2.22
N TYR A 92 -17.16 8.10 -3.15
CA TYR A 92 -17.81 6.86 -3.61
C TYR A 92 -17.06 5.60 -3.14
N ASN A 93 -16.67 5.58 -1.86
CA ASN A 93 -15.76 4.57 -1.32
C ASN A 93 -16.16 3.11 -1.61
N ASP A 94 -17.46 2.79 -1.58
CA ASP A 94 -17.93 1.40 -1.72
C ASP A 94 -18.37 1.01 -3.14
N GLN A 95 -17.99 1.81 -4.15
CA GLN A 95 -18.29 1.52 -5.55
C GLN A 95 -17.00 1.46 -6.40
N PRO A 96 -16.81 0.44 -7.25
CA PRO A 96 -17.70 -0.68 -7.53
C PRO A 96 -17.65 -1.82 -6.48
N ARG A 97 -16.72 -1.75 -5.53
CA ARG A 97 -16.55 -2.73 -4.44
C ARG A 97 -16.36 -1.99 -3.12
N GLN A 98 -16.58 -2.70 -2.01
CA GLN A 98 -16.35 -2.15 -0.68
C GLN A 98 -14.92 -1.63 -0.53
N ASP A 99 -14.76 -0.45 0.08
CA ASP A 99 -13.46 0.18 0.36
C ASP A 99 -12.58 0.44 -0.87
N TYR A 100 -13.18 0.55 -2.05
CA TYR A 100 -12.51 0.95 -3.28
C TYR A 100 -11.82 2.32 -3.16
N GLY A 101 -12.45 3.29 -2.49
CA GLY A 101 -11.84 4.61 -2.26
C GLY A 101 -10.52 4.51 -1.47
N ILE A 102 -10.52 3.68 -0.42
CA ILE A 102 -9.31 3.39 0.37
C ILE A 102 -8.25 2.68 -0.46
N GLU A 103 -8.62 1.76 -1.35
CA GLU A 103 -7.66 1.13 -2.27
C GLU A 103 -7.00 2.14 -3.22
N VAL A 104 -7.78 3.11 -3.72
CA VAL A 104 -7.24 4.21 -4.53
C VAL A 104 -6.24 5.00 -3.70
N MET A 105 -6.60 5.41 -2.47
CA MET A 105 -5.68 6.11 -1.56
C MET A 105 -4.39 5.32 -1.33
N TYR A 106 -4.49 4.02 -1.07
CA TYR A 106 -3.34 3.15 -0.85
C TYR A 106 -2.40 3.10 -2.06
N ARG A 107 -2.95 3.19 -3.29
CA ARG A 107 -2.14 3.18 -4.51
C ARG A 107 -1.49 4.51 -4.85
N PHE A 108 -2.11 5.60 -4.41
CA PHE A 108 -1.48 6.91 -4.47
C PHE A 108 -0.46 7.12 -3.36
N ALA A 109 -0.52 6.33 -2.30
CA ALA A 109 0.40 6.44 -1.18
C ALA A 109 1.83 6.17 -1.64
N GLY A 110 2.69 7.18 -1.50
CA GLY A 110 4.06 7.14 -1.98
C GLY A 110 5.05 6.53 -1.01
N PHE A 111 4.63 5.65 -0.10
CA PHE A 111 5.51 5.04 0.91
C PHE A 111 6.07 3.68 0.45
N ASP A 112 7.19 3.27 1.03
CA ASP A 112 7.74 1.93 0.84
C ASP A 112 6.97 0.92 1.72
N PRO A 113 6.35 -0.13 1.15
CA PRO A 113 5.63 -1.16 1.92
C PRO A 113 6.48 -1.86 2.99
N PHE A 114 7.81 -1.90 2.83
CA PHE A 114 8.70 -2.57 3.78
C PHE A 114 9.16 -1.64 4.92
N GLU A 115 8.86 -0.35 4.84
CA GLU A 115 9.26 0.65 5.83
C GLU A 115 8.08 1.22 6.63
N ARG A 116 8.39 1.83 7.77
CA ARG A 116 7.40 2.53 8.59
C ARG A 116 7.15 3.91 7.97
N SER A 117 5.91 4.16 7.57
CA SER A 117 5.52 5.41 6.93
C SER A 117 4.92 6.40 7.93
N THR A 118 5.08 7.69 7.67
CA THR A 118 4.48 8.81 8.42
C THR A 118 3.19 9.33 7.78
N TYR A 119 2.55 8.52 6.93
CA TYR A 119 1.41 8.92 6.11
C TYR A 119 0.28 9.56 6.92
N PHE A 120 -0.06 9.02 8.09
CA PHE A 120 -1.10 9.55 8.98
C PHE A 120 -0.53 10.42 10.12
N GLY A 121 0.61 11.09 9.88
CA GLY A 121 1.31 11.94 10.85
C GLY A 121 2.15 11.18 11.90
N ARG A 122 1.88 9.89 12.13
CA ARG A 122 2.66 9.02 13.01
C ARG A 122 3.24 7.84 12.23
N GLN A 123 4.29 7.22 12.77
CA GLN A 123 4.93 6.06 12.16
C GLN A 123 4.06 4.80 12.28
N PHE A 124 3.55 4.33 11.15
CA PHE A 124 2.78 3.08 11.05
C PHE A 124 3.37 2.17 9.97
N ASP A 125 3.24 0.86 10.18
CA ASP A 125 3.62 -0.13 9.18
C ASP A 125 2.38 -0.30 8.29
N LEU A 126 2.36 0.48 7.20
CA LEU A 126 1.25 0.56 6.27
C LEU A 126 1.42 -0.37 5.07
N GLY A 127 2.51 -1.14 5.00
CA GLY A 127 2.75 -2.10 3.92
C GLY A 127 1.61 -3.09 3.73
N GLN A 128 0.89 -3.43 4.79
CA GLN A 128 -0.31 -4.25 4.71
C GLN A 128 -1.57 -3.40 4.51
N PHE A 129 -2.30 -3.67 3.41
CA PHE A 129 -3.53 -2.95 3.05
C PHE A 129 -4.58 -2.96 4.18
N GLU A 130 -4.75 -4.07 4.89
CA GLU A 130 -5.72 -4.16 5.98
C GLU A 130 -5.44 -3.15 7.11
N ARG A 131 -4.17 -2.85 7.40
CA ARG A 131 -3.81 -1.87 8.43
C ARG A 131 -4.12 -0.45 7.97
N PHE A 132 -3.80 -0.14 6.72
CA PHE A 132 -4.17 1.13 6.09
C PHE A 132 -5.69 1.34 6.11
N ARG A 133 -6.45 0.31 5.72
CA ARG A 133 -7.92 0.28 5.75
C ARG A 133 -8.47 0.52 7.15
N ARG A 134 -7.94 -0.14 8.18
CA ARG A 134 -8.37 0.04 9.58
C ARG A 134 -8.25 1.48 10.05
N ILE A 135 -7.19 2.19 9.65
CA ILE A 135 -6.98 3.58 10.04
C ILE A 135 -8.03 4.50 9.39
N PHE A 136 -8.39 4.27 8.12
CA PHE A 136 -9.46 5.02 7.46
C PHE A 136 -10.83 4.84 8.11
N HIS A 137 -11.11 3.65 8.64
CA HIS A 137 -12.33 3.36 9.39
C HIS A 137 -12.32 3.90 10.84
N HIS A 138 -11.17 4.41 11.31
CA HIS A 138 -11.08 5.06 12.62
C HIS A 138 -11.83 6.40 12.63
N SER A 139 -12.31 6.83 13.80
CA SER A 139 -13.10 8.06 13.96
C SER A 139 -12.46 9.30 13.31
N THR A 140 -11.14 9.40 13.38
CA THR A 140 -10.34 10.52 12.83
C THR A 140 -10.46 10.68 11.32
N TYR A 141 -10.54 9.59 10.56
CA TYR A 141 -10.51 9.60 9.09
C TYR A 141 -11.82 9.13 8.45
N ARG A 142 -12.73 8.54 9.24
CA ARG A 142 -14.04 8.09 8.76
C ARG A 142 -14.84 9.19 8.06
N VAL A 143 -14.65 10.45 8.48
CA VAL A 143 -15.31 11.63 7.89
C VAL A 143 -15.04 11.74 6.40
N LEU A 144 -13.89 11.26 5.91
CA LEU A 144 -13.55 11.24 4.49
C LEU A 144 -14.38 10.23 3.68
N LEU A 145 -14.82 9.14 4.32
CA LEU A 145 -15.53 8.05 3.67
C LEU A 145 -16.99 8.46 3.44
N ALA A 146 -17.44 8.36 2.19
CA ALA A 146 -18.80 8.71 1.79
C ALA A 146 -19.20 10.15 2.21
N HIS A 147 -18.25 11.08 2.13
CA HIS A 147 -18.50 12.49 2.44
C HIS A 147 -19.50 13.12 1.47
N LYS A 148 -20.31 14.06 1.96
CA LYS A 148 -21.32 14.76 1.17
C LYS A 148 -20.70 15.87 0.34
N GLU A 149 -19.89 16.67 1.02
CA GLU A 149 -19.32 17.91 0.49
C GLU A 149 -17.85 18.02 0.86
N ARG A 150 -17.09 18.67 -0.01
CA ARG A 150 -15.69 19.00 0.20
C ARG A 150 -15.46 20.42 -0.30
N THR A 151 -14.68 21.20 0.45
CA THR A 151 -14.25 22.54 0.03
C THR A 151 -12.76 22.67 0.22
N ILE A 152 -12.07 23.11 -0.83
CA ILE A 152 -10.63 23.40 -0.76
C ILE A 152 -10.46 24.71 0.01
N LEU A 153 -9.79 24.64 1.17
CA LEU A 153 -9.52 25.82 1.99
C LEU A 153 -8.26 26.54 1.51
N SER A 154 -7.21 25.78 1.17
CA SER A 154 -5.95 26.35 0.70
C SER A 154 -5.18 25.37 -0.18
N SER A 155 -4.56 25.87 -1.22
CA SER A 155 -3.54 25.18 -2.03
C SER A 155 -2.20 25.91 -1.88
N LEU A 156 -1.12 25.17 -1.70
CA LEU A 156 0.20 25.74 -1.46
C LEU A 156 1.29 24.86 -2.09
N TRP A 157 2.04 25.45 -3.01
CA TRP A 157 3.28 24.88 -3.52
C TRP A 157 4.41 25.24 -2.56
N VAL A 158 4.95 24.24 -1.84
CA VAL A 158 6.08 24.46 -0.93
C VAL A 158 7.37 24.51 -1.76
N GLU A 159 7.51 23.56 -2.68
CA GLU A 159 8.63 23.40 -3.61
C GLU A 159 8.09 22.95 -4.97
N GLU A 160 8.95 22.85 -5.99
CA GLU A 160 8.55 22.39 -7.34
C GLU A 160 7.94 20.98 -7.30
N ASN A 161 8.48 20.11 -6.46
CA ASN A 161 8.06 18.71 -6.33
C ASN A 161 7.20 18.46 -5.08
N LEU A 162 6.79 19.51 -4.35
CA LEU A 162 6.06 19.37 -3.09
C LEU A 162 4.87 20.32 -3.02
N TYR A 163 3.68 19.73 -2.95
CA TYR A 163 2.41 20.43 -2.97
C TYR A 163 1.59 20.06 -1.73
N LYS A 164 0.98 21.06 -1.10
CA LYS A 164 0.11 20.88 0.07
C LYS A 164 -1.27 21.45 -0.23
N GLN A 165 -2.30 20.71 0.16
CA GLN A 165 -3.69 21.16 0.01
C GLN A 165 -4.47 20.88 1.28
N ARG A 166 -5.13 21.91 1.81
CA ARG A 166 -6.06 21.77 2.94
C ARG A 166 -7.47 21.73 2.43
N VAL A 167 -8.22 20.74 2.90
CA VAL A 167 -9.57 20.45 2.44
C VAL A 167 -10.44 20.27 3.66
N TRP A 168 -11.49 21.07 3.74
CA TRP A 168 -12.58 20.84 4.68
C TRP A 168 -13.55 19.83 4.07
N VAL A 169 -13.92 18.83 4.86
CA VAL A 169 -14.77 17.74 4.42
C VAL A 169 -15.92 17.57 5.39
N ARG A 170 -17.12 17.49 4.82
CA ARG A 170 -18.35 17.19 5.56
C ARG A 170 -18.74 15.74 5.34
N GLY A 171 -18.71 14.97 6.41
CA GLY A 171 -19.04 13.55 6.43
C GLY A 171 -20.52 13.30 6.12
N SER A 172 -20.89 12.02 6.18
CA SER A 172 -22.28 11.60 5.95
C SER A 172 -23.22 12.06 7.06
N ARG A 173 -22.71 12.20 8.29
CA ARG A 173 -23.47 12.63 9.47
C ARG A 173 -23.43 14.15 9.63
N PRO A 174 -24.52 14.78 10.12
CA PRO A 174 -24.66 16.24 10.13
C PRO A 174 -23.66 16.98 11.04
N GLU A 175 -23.03 16.30 12.00
CA GLU A 175 -22.02 16.85 12.93
C GLU A 175 -20.59 16.36 12.66
N GLU A 176 -20.39 15.53 11.63
CA GLU A 176 -19.06 15.02 11.29
C GLU A 176 -18.42 15.92 10.25
N GLU A 177 -17.55 16.81 10.69
CA GLU A 177 -16.77 17.71 9.86
C GLU A 177 -15.30 17.64 10.28
N ALA A 178 -14.39 17.70 9.32
CA ALA A 178 -12.97 17.68 9.59
C ALA A 178 -12.17 18.37 8.50
N ILE A 179 -11.05 18.99 8.87
CA ILE A 179 -10.07 19.57 7.98
C ILE A 179 -8.90 18.62 7.81
N PHE A 180 -8.58 18.29 6.56
CA PHE A 180 -7.47 17.43 6.20
C PHE A 180 -6.44 18.18 5.37
N GLN A 181 -5.17 17.98 5.71
CA GLN A 181 -4.04 18.42 4.91
C GLN A 181 -3.47 17.24 4.13
N PHE A 182 -3.54 17.33 2.80
CA PHE A 182 -2.86 16.46 1.86
C PHE A 182 -1.48 17.04 1.58
N THR A 183 -0.45 16.21 1.71
CA THR A 183 0.90 16.50 1.24
C THR A 183 1.20 15.58 0.08
N MET A 184 1.39 16.17 -1.10
CA MET A 184 1.69 15.51 -2.35
C MET A 184 3.16 15.74 -2.69
N VAL A 185 3.84 14.69 -3.15
CA VAL A 185 5.23 14.74 -3.59
C VAL A 185 5.32 14.16 -4.99
N GLN A 186 5.99 14.90 -5.88
CA GLN A 186 6.38 14.38 -7.18
C GLN A 186 7.65 13.56 -7.02
N ARG A 187 7.59 12.27 -7.36
CA ARG A 187 8.76 11.40 -7.28
C ARG A 187 9.73 11.73 -8.42
N VAL A 188 11.01 11.83 -8.07
CA VAL A 188 12.11 12.03 -9.02
C VAL A 188 12.95 10.76 -9.05
N GLY A 189 13.06 10.16 -10.24
CA GLY A 189 13.80 8.93 -10.49
C GLY A 189 13.05 7.63 -10.14
N GLY A 190 13.57 6.52 -10.68
CA GLY A 190 12.98 5.19 -10.51
C GLY A 190 11.77 4.93 -11.42
N SER A 191 10.97 3.93 -11.08
CA SER A 191 9.78 3.54 -11.87
C SER A 191 8.57 4.47 -11.70
N TRP A 192 8.63 5.38 -10.73
CA TRP A 192 7.58 6.35 -10.41
C TRP A 192 7.99 7.79 -10.74
N ASP A 193 9.01 7.96 -11.57
CA ASP A 193 9.52 9.28 -11.94
C ASP A 193 8.43 10.14 -12.62
N GLY A 194 8.26 11.36 -12.12
CA GLY A 194 7.25 12.32 -12.59
C GLY A 194 5.84 12.11 -12.04
N TYR A 195 5.57 11.05 -11.26
CA TYR A 195 4.25 10.80 -10.70
C TYR A 195 4.04 11.59 -9.40
N TRP A 196 2.85 12.18 -9.26
CA TRP A 196 2.37 12.75 -8.00
C TRP A 196 1.82 11.66 -7.09
N LEU A 197 2.43 11.52 -5.92
CA LEU A 197 2.04 10.57 -4.89
C LEU A 197 1.69 11.30 -3.60
N THR A 198 0.85 10.70 -2.77
CA THR A 198 0.50 11.23 -1.46
C THR A 198 1.56 10.79 -0.45
N GLU A 199 2.29 11.74 0.10
CA GLU A 199 3.26 11.51 1.17
C GLU A 199 2.56 11.41 2.52
N SER A 200 1.63 12.34 2.80
CA SER A 200 0.87 12.33 4.05
C SER A 200 -0.53 12.90 3.92
N LEU A 201 -1.40 12.43 4.80
CA LEU A 201 -2.77 12.87 5.02
C LEU A 201 -2.96 13.09 6.53
N ILE A 202 -3.05 14.34 6.94
CA ILE A 202 -3.09 14.73 8.35
C ILE A 202 -4.43 15.42 8.64
N ASN A 203 -5.03 15.12 9.80
CA ASN A 203 -6.21 15.85 10.29
C ASN A 203 -5.74 17.04 11.15
N ASP A 204 -6.23 18.25 10.83
CA ASP A 204 -5.84 19.50 11.49
C ASP A 204 -6.61 19.77 12.80
N ASP A 205 -7.80 19.19 12.98
CA ASP A 205 -8.73 19.53 14.08
C ASP A 205 -8.32 18.94 15.45
N GLY A 206 -7.06 18.57 15.61
CA GLY A 206 -6.49 18.33 16.93
C GLY A 206 -6.90 16.99 17.54
N ASP A 207 -6.53 15.90 16.87
CA ASP A 207 -6.07 14.70 17.58
C ASP A 207 -5.29 13.84 16.59
N ALA A 208 -3.97 14.05 16.54
CA ALA A 208 -3.05 13.15 15.86
C ALA A 208 -3.04 11.79 16.59
N LEU A 209 -4.09 10.99 16.42
CA LEU A 209 -4.25 9.63 16.97
C LEU A 209 -3.72 9.54 18.42
N SER A 210 -4.13 10.43 19.31
CA SER A 210 -3.67 10.47 20.71
C SER A 210 -4.16 9.27 21.53
N GLY A 211 -5.26 8.63 21.09
CA GLY A 211 -5.66 7.30 21.56
C GLY A 211 -4.82 6.21 20.90
N GLY A 212 -3.98 5.53 21.67
CA GLY A 212 -3.18 4.41 21.17
C GLY A 212 -4.06 3.39 20.44
N LEU A 213 -3.74 3.10 19.17
CA LEU A 213 -4.13 1.83 18.58
C LEU A 213 -3.44 0.74 19.41
N ALA A 214 -4.17 0.19 20.38
CA ALA A 214 -3.78 -1.06 21.01
C ALA A 214 -3.85 -2.14 19.93
N TYR A 215 -2.71 -2.77 19.67
CA TYR A 215 -2.55 -3.89 18.74
C TYR A 215 -3.19 -5.16 19.32
#